data_AF-A0A6C1DPR9-F1
#
_entry.id   AF-A0A6C1DPR9-F1
#
_cell.length_a   1.000
_cell.length_b   1.000
_cell.length_c   1.000
_cell.angle_alpha   90.00
_cell.angle_beta   90.00
_cell.angle_gamma   90.00
#
_symmetry.space_group_name_H-M   'P 1'
#
loop_
_entity.id
_entity.type
_entity.pdbx_description
1 polymer ?
#
loop_
_entity_poly.entity_id
_entity_poly.type
_entity_poly.pdbx_seq_one_letter_code
_entity_poly.pdbx_strand_id
1 'polypeptide(L)'
;MQVIGRGGANILIDYGDPTWLWRCCIRWPDLLSSNNSYTIKNISYIKDYVEPLLHGLLCPMYLIDVDIEAIRPILSDFILNLDDKVVKVIKIKNLTNNTSNLILNNHFLKSYCSQNLQTVILELKPKWLYYDTDYCRNCTHNAFKGRGTKYCYNQLLMNPAHLELIFGECTIFPVKFKAVMHEYLRNDNNIFKILYDLQKKLTKNTTPISDIKSINDVNDEHLLLMTLRDVTCFIEWNSAENALHVNIIDVDLKPKEKWTHWTKTYSQLTSSQKIYHTSNK
;
A
#
# COMPACT_ATOMS: atom_id res chain seq x y z
N MET A 1 -10.86 -10.78 20.60
CA MET A 1 -10.99 -10.18 19.26
C MET A 1 -10.96 -8.67 19.41
N GLN A 2 -10.16 -7.95 18.62
CA GLN A 2 -9.97 -6.50 18.75
C GLN A 2 -9.66 -5.84 17.41
N VAL A 3 -10.04 -4.56 17.25
CA VAL A 3 -9.66 -3.76 16.08
C VAL A 3 -8.24 -3.25 16.28
N ILE A 4 -7.33 -3.66 15.39
CA ILE A 4 -5.91 -3.27 15.40
C ILE A 4 -5.57 -2.24 14.31
N GLY A 5 -6.49 -2.00 13.38
CA GLY A 5 -6.32 -1.02 12.32
C GLY A 5 -7.65 -0.52 11.79
N ARG A 6 -7.71 0.78 11.46
CA ARG A 6 -8.90 1.41 10.87
C ARG A 6 -8.49 2.32 9.72
N GLY A 7 -9.09 2.10 8.57
CA GLY A 7 -9.07 3.00 7.42
C GLY A 7 -10.45 3.62 7.17
N GLY A 8 -10.56 4.41 6.11
CA GLY A 8 -11.84 5.02 5.72
C GLY A 8 -12.85 4.06 5.10
N ALA A 9 -12.46 2.82 4.77
CA ALA A 9 -13.34 1.83 4.13
C ALA A 9 -13.28 0.44 4.79
N ASN A 10 -12.26 0.17 5.62
CA ASN A 10 -12.02 -1.14 6.19
C ASN A 10 -11.54 -1.01 7.64
N ILE A 11 -11.85 -2.02 8.45
CA ILE A 11 -11.18 -2.29 9.72
C ILE A 11 -10.38 -3.59 9.60
N LEU A 12 -9.31 -3.68 10.39
CA LEU A 12 -8.47 -4.85 10.52
C LEU A 12 -8.59 -5.37 11.96
N ILE A 13 -8.94 -6.64 12.08
CA ILE A 13 -9.30 -7.29 13.33
C ILE A 13 -8.32 -8.41 13.61
N ASP A 14 -7.77 -8.39 14.81
CA ASP A 14 -7.09 -9.51 15.43
C ASP A 14 -8.13 -10.38 16.15
N TYR A 15 -8.28 -11.62 15.69
CA TYR A 15 -9.23 -12.60 16.23
C TYR A 15 -8.55 -13.69 17.07
N GLY A 16 -7.27 -13.53 17.42
CA GLY A 16 -6.49 -14.48 18.22
C GLY A 16 -5.66 -15.47 17.41
N ASP A 17 -5.70 -15.41 16.08
CA ASP A 17 -4.79 -16.15 15.20
C ASP A 17 -3.54 -15.30 14.94
N PRO A 18 -2.34 -15.76 15.34
CA PRO A 18 -1.12 -14.97 15.15
C PRO A 18 -0.75 -14.84 13.66
N THR A 19 -1.20 -15.76 12.80
CA THR A 19 -0.80 -15.81 11.39
C THR A 19 -1.71 -14.98 10.49
N TRP A 20 -2.94 -14.71 10.92
CA TRP A 20 -3.97 -14.15 10.06
C TRP A 20 -4.80 -13.09 10.76
N LEU A 21 -5.23 -12.11 9.98
CA LEU A 21 -6.10 -11.03 10.40
C LEU A 21 -7.39 -11.06 9.58
N TRP A 22 -8.44 -10.49 10.13
CA TRP A 22 -9.71 -10.30 9.45
C TRP A 22 -9.86 -8.85 9.01
N ARG A 23 -10.00 -8.63 7.70
CA ARG A 23 -10.32 -7.33 7.14
C ARG A 23 -11.81 -7.27 6.80
N CYS A 24 -12.54 -6.40 7.50
CA CYS A 24 -13.97 -6.18 7.27
C CYS A 24 -14.20 -4.83 6.59
N CYS A 25 -15.06 -4.81 5.57
CA CYS A 25 -15.48 -3.56 4.95
C CYS A 25 -16.51 -2.85 5.82
N ILE A 26 -16.32 -1.54 6.00
CA ILE A 26 -17.20 -0.66 6.78
C ILE A 26 -17.51 0.63 6.00
N ARG A 27 -17.45 0.57 4.67
CA ARG A 27 -17.60 1.74 3.81
C ARG A 27 -19.04 2.27 3.82
N TRP A 28 -20.02 1.39 3.89
CA TRP A 28 -21.44 1.76 3.96
C TRP A 28 -21.96 1.48 5.37
N PRO A 29 -22.01 2.48 6.25
CA PRO A 29 -22.41 2.26 7.64
C PRO A 29 -23.87 1.84 7.78
N ASP A 30 -24.70 2.04 6.75
CA ASP A 30 -26.14 1.77 6.87
C ASP A 30 -26.50 0.29 6.77
N LEU A 31 -25.79 -0.50 5.94
CA LEU A 31 -26.17 -1.89 5.61
C LEU A 31 -24.95 -2.81 5.50
N LEU A 32 -24.98 -3.95 6.18
CA LEU A 32 -23.98 -5.01 6.08
C LEU A 32 -23.96 -5.63 4.67
N SER A 33 -25.12 -5.88 4.07
CA SER A 33 -25.26 -6.45 2.73
C SER A 33 -24.52 -5.64 1.65
N SER A 34 -24.48 -4.31 1.78
CA SER A 34 -23.72 -3.41 0.88
C SER A 34 -22.21 -3.60 1.04
N ASN A 35 -21.71 -3.72 2.28
CA ASN A 35 -20.31 -4.02 2.55
C ASN A 35 -19.93 -5.42 2.05
N ASN A 36 -20.79 -6.41 2.28
CA ASN A 36 -20.61 -7.79 1.80
C ASN A 36 -20.47 -7.84 0.28
N SER A 37 -21.39 -7.19 -0.44
CA SER A 37 -21.39 -7.12 -1.91
C SER A 37 -20.11 -6.49 -2.44
N TYR A 38 -19.62 -5.41 -1.82
CA TYR A 38 -18.36 -4.80 -2.19
C TYR A 38 -17.15 -5.70 -1.88
N THR A 39 -17.12 -6.37 -0.72
CA THR A 39 -16.02 -7.27 -0.37
C THR A 39 -15.85 -8.37 -1.43
N ILE A 40 -16.95 -8.97 -1.89
CA ILE A 40 -16.96 -9.99 -2.96
C ILE A 40 -16.46 -9.40 -4.28
N LYS A 41 -16.96 -8.23 -4.67
CA LYS A 41 -16.51 -7.54 -5.89
C LYS A 41 -15.01 -7.22 -5.81
N ASN A 42 -14.55 -6.77 -4.65
CA ASN A 42 -13.18 -6.33 -4.44
C ASN A 42 -12.20 -7.50 -4.45
N ILE A 43 -12.52 -8.63 -3.82
CA ILE A 43 -11.64 -9.80 -3.88
C ILE A 43 -11.58 -10.37 -5.31
N SER A 44 -12.70 -10.38 -6.04
CA SER A 44 -12.71 -10.79 -7.46
C SER A 44 -11.84 -9.86 -8.31
N TYR A 45 -11.98 -8.55 -8.13
CA TYR A 45 -11.11 -7.57 -8.79
C TYR A 45 -9.61 -7.81 -8.49
N ILE A 46 -9.26 -8.08 -7.23
CA ILE A 46 -7.87 -8.35 -6.85
C ILE A 46 -7.36 -9.61 -7.54
N LYS A 47 -8.13 -10.70 -7.55
CA LYS A 47 -7.77 -11.97 -8.17
C LYS A 47 -7.63 -11.86 -9.69
N ASP A 48 -8.56 -11.18 -10.33
CA ASP A 48 -8.67 -11.19 -11.80
C ASP A 48 -7.77 -10.13 -12.47
N TYR A 49 -7.53 -8.99 -11.80
CA TYR A 49 -6.86 -7.84 -12.41
C TYR A 49 -5.54 -7.45 -11.73
N VAL A 50 -5.41 -7.63 -10.42
CA VAL A 50 -4.21 -7.18 -9.68
C VAL A 50 -3.19 -8.30 -9.55
N GLU A 51 -3.58 -9.45 -9.02
CA GLU A 51 -2.68 -10.58 -8.73
C GLU A 51 -1.84 -11.01 -9.95
N PRO A 52 -2.40 -11.12 -11.19
CA PRO A 52 -1.62 -11.52 -12.36
C PRO A 52 -0.45 -10.57 -12.67
N LEU A 53 -0.54 -9.30 -12.25
CA LEU A 53 0.47 -8.28 -12.50
C LEU A 53 1.60 -8.29 -11.46
N LEU A 54 1.33 -8.85 -10.28
CA LEU A 54 2.26 -8.75 -9.14
C LEU A 54 3.18 -9.97 -9.01
N HIS A 55 3.13 -10.92 -9.94
CA HIS A 55 4.07 -12.05 -10.04
C HIS A 55 4.30 -12.79 -8.69
N GLY A 56 3.23 -13.05 -7.94
CA GLY A 56 3.30 -13.74 -6.65
C GLY A 56 3.69 -12.86 -5.45
N LEU A 57 3.86 -11.55 -5.63
CA LEU A 57 4.16 -10.60 -4.55
C LEU A 57 2.91 -10.16 -3.77
N LEU A 58 1.71 -10.55 -4.19
CA LEU A 58 0.49 -10.21 -3.47
C LEU A 58 0.43 -10.95 -2.14
N CYS A 59 0.18 -10.22 -1.05
CA CYS A 59 0.00 -10.83 0.26
C CYS A 59 -1.15 -11.86 0.21
N PRO A 60 -0.96 -13.08 0.77
CA PRO A 60 -2.00 -14.08 0.81
C PRO A 60 -3.29 -13.54 1.43
N MET A 61 -4.39 -13.70 0.69
CA MET A 61 -5.71 -13.27 1.11
C MET A 61 -6.81 -14.18 0.58
N TYR A 62 -7.82 -14.42 1.41
CA TYR A 62 -8.94 -15.33 1.12
C TYR A 62 -10.25 -14.71 1.56
N LEU A 63 -11.30 -14.88 0.74
CA LEU A 63 -12.66 -14.59 1.15
C LEU A 63 -13.16 -15.71 2.06
N ILE A 64 -13.71 -15.34 3.22
CA ILE A 64 -14.36 -16.26 4.14
C ILE A 64 -15.71 -15.69 4.57
N ASP A 65 -16.59 -16.59 4.99
CA ASP A 65 -17.86 -16.26 5.63
C ASP A 65 -17.68 -16.40 7.14
N VAL A 66 -18.01 -15.33 7.86
CA VAL A 66 -17.98 -15.30 9.33
C VAL A 66 -19.41 -15.14 9.81
N ASP A 67 -19.84 -15.97 10.75
CA ASP A 67 -21.13 -15.82 11.41
C ASP A 67 -21.24 -14.43 12.05
N ILE A 68 -22.34 -13.72 11.78
CA ILE A 68 -22.52 -12.37 12.31
C ILE A 68 -22.41 -12.32 13.84
N GLU A 69 -22.90 -13.33 14.56
CA GLU A 69 -22.88 -13.35 16.02
C GLU A 69 -21.46 -13.36 16.58
N ALA A 70 -20.52 -14.00 15.89
CA ALA A 70 -19.12 -14.07 16.32
C ALA A 70 -18.39 -12.71 16.28
N ILE A 71 -18.88 -11.77 15.46
CA ILE A 71 -18.20 -10.50 15.18
C ILE A 71 -19.10 -9.27 15.45
N ARG A 72 -20.39 -9.48 15.73
CA ARG A 72 -21.40 -8.46 16.08
C ARG A 72 -20.90 -7.45 17.13
N PRO A 73 -20.22 -7.85 18.22
CA PRO A 73 -19.74 -6.89 19.23
C PRO A 73 -18.78 -5.84 18.69
N ILE A 74 -18.07 -6.12 17.60
CA ILE A 74 -17.15 -5.17 16.95
C ILE A 74 -17.86 -4.41 15.84
N LEU A 75 -18.63 -5.10 14.98
CA LEU A 75 -19.23 -4.46 13.80
C LEU A 75 -20.34 -3.48 14.12
N SER A 76 -21.03 -3.64 15.25
CA SER A 76 -22.14 -2.76 15.65
C SER A 76 -21.67 -1.31 15.91
N ASP A 77 -20.37 -1.10 16.15
CA ASP A 77 -19.77 0.24 16.27
C ASP A 77 -19.61 0.96 14.92
N PHE A 78 -19.72 0.23 13.81
CA PHE A 78 -19.41 0.74 12.46
C PHE A 78 -20.57 0.59 11.48
N ILE A 79 -21.47 -0.38 11.70
CA ILE A 79 -22.58 -0.69 10.81
C ILE A 79 -23.87 -0.72 11.62
N LEU A 80 -24.83 0.11 11.24
CA LEU A 80 -26.11 0.31 11.92
C LEU A 80 -27.02 -0.91 11.78
N ASN A 81 -27.15 -1.44 10.56
CA ASN A 81 -28.02 -2.59 10.29
C ASN A 81 -27.19 -3.79 9.80
N LEU A 82 -27.14 -4.83 10.63
CA LEU A 82 -26.53 -6.12 10.29
C LEU A 82 -27.60 -7.03 9.67
N ASP A 83 -27.97 -6.70 8.42
CA ASP A 83 -29.10 -7.29 7.66
C ASP A 83 -28.81 -8.66 7.02
N ASP A 84 -27.57 -9.15 7.13
CA ASP A 84 -27.15 -10.48 6.69
C ASP A 84 -26.78 -11.39 7.88
N LYS A 85 -26.92 -12.71 7.67
CA LYS A 85 -26.51 -13.73 8.66
C LYS A 85 -24.99 -13.95 8.73
N VAL A 86 -24.27 -13.53 7.68
CA VAL A 86 -22.83 -13.70 7.58
C VAL A 86 -22.17 -12.38 7.17
N VAL A 87 -20.94 -12.20 7.62
CA VAL A 87 -20.06 -11.13 7.18
C VAL A 87 -19.07 -11.73 6.21
N LYS A 88 -18.97 -11.12 5.02
CA LYS A 88 -17.92 -11.43 4.05
C LYS A 88 -16.64 -10.74 4.50
N VAL A 89 -15.65 -11.54 4.90
CA VAL A 89 -14.39 -11.08 5.46
C VAL A 89 -13.25 -11.48 4.54
N ILE A 90 -12.27 -10.59 4.36
CA ILE A 90 -11.01 -10.95 3.73
C ILE A 90 -10.02 -11.34 4.82
N LYS A 91 -9.74 -12.64 4.93
CA LYS A 91 -8.68 -13.18 5.78
C LYS A 91 -7.33 -12.87 5.11
N ILE A 92 -6.48 -12.10 5.77
CA ILE A 92 -5.19 -11.62 5.22
C ILE A 92 -4.03 -12.00 6.14
N LYS A 93 -2.88 -12.37 5.57
CA LYS A 93 -1.72 -12.79 6.36
C LYS A 93 -1.24 -11.65 7.26
N ASN A 94 -0.98 -11.95 8.53
CA ASN A 94 -0.36 -11.03 9.46
C ASN A 94 1.14 -10.93 9.17
N LEU A 95 1.57 -9.81 8.60
CA LEU A 95 2.96 -9.60 8.17
C LEU A 95 3.84 -9.01 9.29
N THR A 96 3.32 -8.73 10.48
CA THR A 96 4.09 -8.08 11.57
C THR A 96 4.04 -8.84 12.91
N ASN A 97 3.37 -9.98 12.97
CA ASN A 97 3.19 -10.82 14.17
C ASN A 97 4.51 -11.08 14.95
N ASN A 98 5.61 -11.34 14.25
CA ASN A 98 6.86 -11.78 14.89
C ASN A 98 7.81 -10.62 15.27
N THR A 99 7.38 -9.37 15.15
CA THR A 99 8.22 -8.21 15.44
C THR A 99 7.61 -7.37 16.56
N SER A 100 8.38 -7.18 17.64
CA SER A 100 7.89 -6.48 18.83
C SER A 100 8.21 -4.99 18.82
N ASN A 101 9.22 -4.55 18.06
CA ASN A 101 9.81 -3.22 18.23
C ASN A 101 9.72 -2.40 16.94
N LEU A 102 8.93 -1.33 16.97
CA LEU A 102 8.90 -0.30 15.94
C LEU A 102 10.11 0.64 16.12
N ILE A 103 11.06 0.59 15.19
CA ILE A 103 12.33 1.34 15.28
C ILE A 103 12.34 2.60 14.42
N LEU A 104 11.53 2.64 13.35
CA LEU A 104 11.30 3.83 12.56
C LEU A 104 9.81 3.96 12.28
N ASN A 105 9.30 5.18 12.39
CA ASN A 105 7.91 5.50 12.08
C ASN A 105 7.82 6.88 11.46
N ASN A 106 7.67 6.92 10.14
CA ASN A 106 7.35 8.13 9.42
C ASN A 106 6.21 7.86 8.41
N HIS A 107 5.76 8.91 7.74
CA HIS A 107 4.54 8.84 6.91
C HIS A 107 4.59 7.79 5.79
N PHE A 108 5.77 7.44 5.28
CA PHE A 108 5.92 6.48 4.18
C PHE A 108 6.71 5.22 4.53
N LEU A 109 7.31 5.16 5.71
CA LEU A 109 8.09 4.03 6.16
C LEU A 109 7.83 3.79 7.64
N LYS A 110 7.46 2.55 7.95
CA LYS A 110 7.63 1.97 9.27
C LYS A 110 8.64 0.84 9.18
N SER A 111 9.46 0.70 10.21
CA SER A 111 10.40 -0.39 10.33
C SER A 111 10.21 -1.09 11.66
N TYR A 112 10.07 -2.41 11.60
CA TYR A 112 9.91 -3.28 12.75
C TYR A 112 11.11 -4.22 12.84
N CYS A 113 11.47 -4.60 14.05
CA CYS A 113 12.47 -5.64 14.26
C CYS A 113 12.09 -6.61 15.38
N SER A 114 12.63 -7.82 15.29
CA SER A 114 12.67 -8.74 16.43
C SER A 114 13.62 -8.21 17.50
N GLN A 115 13.47 -8.66 18.74
CA GLN A 115 14.30 -8.21 19.87
C GLN A 115 15.81 -8.46 19.65
N ASN A 116 16.14 -9.54 18.95
CA ASN A 116 17.51 -9.95 18.64
C ASN A 116 17.99 -9.46 17.25
N LEU A 117 17.21 -8.59 16.58
CA LEU A 117 17.50 -8.07 15.25
C LEU A 117 17.73 -9.15 14.17
N GLN A 118 17.24 -10.36 14.39
CA GLN A 118 17.28 -11.45 13.39
C GLN A 118 16.20 -11.28 12.31
N THR A 119 15.15 -10.52 12.59
CA THR A 119 14.11 -10.19 11.62
C THR A 119 13.97 -8.67 11.54
N VAL A 120 13.93 -8.14 10.32
CA VAL A 120 13.67 -6.72 10.04
C VAL A 120 12.56 -6.64 9.01
N ILE A 121 11.54 -5.81 9.26
CA ILE A 121 10.40 -5.64 8.36
C ILE A 121 10.25 -4.16 8.02
N LEU A 122 10.30 -3.83 6.74
CA LEU A 122 9.98 -2.51 6.23
C LEU A 122 8.55 -2.50 5.69
N GLU A 123 7.65 -1.76 6.33
CA GLU A 123 6.34 -1.40 5.78
C GLU A 123 6.47 -0.04 5.09
N LEU A 124 6.37 -0.01 3.76
CA LEU A 124 6.61 1.19 2.97
C LEU A 124 5.51 1.50 1.95
N LYS A 125 5.30 2.80 1.70
CA LYS A 125 4.36 3.29 0.67
C LYS A 125 5.15 3.99 -0.44
N PRO A 126 5.47 3.30 -1.56
CA PRO A 126 6.37 3.82 -2.58
C PRO A 126 5.77 4.99 -3.38
N LYS A 127 4.43 5.08 -3.37
CA LYS A 127 3.64 6.08 -4.09
C LYS A 127 3.94 6.04 -5.60
N TRP A 128 4.12 7.21 -6.21
CA TRP A 128 4.34 7.34 -7.65
C TRP A 128 5.81 7.08 -7.95
N LEU A 129 6.13 5.91 -8.46
CA LEU A 129 7.48 5.58 -8.90
C LEU A 129 7.72 6.08 -10.33
N TYR A 130 6.68 5.97 -11.17
CA TYR A 130 6.62 6.62 -12.47
C TYR A 130 5.70 7.85 -12.45
N TYR A 131 6.18 8.92 -13.09
CA TYR A 131 5.43 10.15 -13.37
C TYR A 131 5.98 10.78 -14.65
N ASP A 132 5.12 11.49 -15.36
CA ASP A 132 5.36 12.15 -16.66
C ASP A 132 5.57 13.67 -16.53
N THR A 133 5.59 14.18 -15.30
CA THR A 133 5.90 15.58 -15.00
C THR A 133 7.41 15.83 -14.99
N ASP A 134 7.82 17.07 -15.26
CA ASP A 134 9.20 17.55 -15.14
C ASP A 134 9.70 17.60 -13.68
N TYR A 135 8.78 17.67 -12.72
CA TYR A 135 9.05 17.62 -11.28
C TYR A 135 8.66 16.28 -10.65
N CYS A 136 9.21 15.97 -9.47
CA CYS A 136 8.83 14.81 -8.69
C CYS A 136 7.49 15.03 -7.98
N ARG A 137 6.43 14.38 -8.48
CA ARG A 137 5.08 14.50 -7.91
C ARG A 137 5.02 14.15 -6.42
N ASN A 138 5.74 13.12 -5.97
CA ASN A 138 5.74 12.72 -4.56
C ASN A 138 6.37 13.80 -3.67
N CYS A 139 7.56 14.27 -4.03
CA CYS A 139 8.26 15.30 -3.26
C CYS A 139 7.49 16.62 -3.25
N THR A 140 7.01 17.08 -4.41
CA THR A 140 6.18 18.29 -4.51
C THR A 140 4.95 18.20 -3.61
N HIS A 141 4.26 17.05 -3.59
CA HIS A 141 3.11 16.85 -2.69
C HIS A 141 3.49 16.82 -1.22
N ASN A 142 4.64 16.24 -0.89
CA ASN A 142 5.12 16.22 0.49
C ASN A 142 5.43 17.63 0.98
N ALA A 143 6.13 18.44 0.18
CA ALA A 143 6.38 19.84 0.49
C ALA A 143 5.07 20.63 0.61
N PHE A 144 4.13 20.46 -0.33
CA PHE A 144 2.81 21.09 -0.27
C PHE A 144 2.02 20.72 1.00
N LYS A 145 2.20 19.50 1.52
CA LYS A 145 1.59 19.03 2.77
C LYS A 145 2.42 19.36 4.02
N GLY A 146 3.52 20.10 3.89
CA GLY A 146 4.42 20.42 5.01
C GLY A 146 5.15 19.21 5.59
N ARG A 147 5.34 18.14 4.81
CA ARG A 147 6.00 16.91 5.25
C ARG A 147 7.51 16.99 5.03
N GLY A 148 8.29 16.86 6.10
CA GLY A 148 9.75 16.87 6.08
C GLY A 148 10.42 15.57 5.61
N THR A 149 9.84 14.84 4.65
CA THR A 149 10.42 13.58 4.15
C THR A 149 11.72 13.88 3.38
N LYS A 150 12.85 13.36 3.87
CA LYS A 150 14.19 13.60 3.30
C LYS A 150 14.59 12.64 2.18
N TYR A 151 13.72 11.68 1.83
CA TYR A 151 14.00 10.64 0.85
C TYR A 151 12.88 10.52 -0.20
N CYS A 152 13.18 9.82 -1.30
CA CYS A 152 12.24 9.58 -2.39
C CYS A 152 12.47 8.17 -2.95
N TYR A 153 11.41 7.36 -3.06
CA TYR A 153 11.53 6.00 -3.61
C TYR A 153 11.84 5.98 -5.11
N ASN A 154 11.48 7.02 -5.86
CA ASN A 154 11.96 7.16 -7.24
C ASN A 154 13.48 7.39 -7.28
N GLN A 155 14.04 8.19 -6.36
CA GLN A 155 15.50 8.31 -6.25
C GLN A 155 16.18 7.01 -5.81
N LEU A 156 15.55 6.25 -4.90
CA LEU A 156 16.01 4.90 -4.53
C LEU A 156 16.08 3.96 -5.73
N LEU A 157 15.05 3.97 -6.57
CA LEU A 157 14.99 3.16 -7.78
C LEU A 157 16.14 3.52 -8.75
N MET A 158 16.50 4.80 -8.86
CA MET A 158 17.57 5.25 -9.75
C MET A 158 18.97 5.10 -9.14
N ASN A 159 19.07 5.12 -7.81
CA ASN A 159 20.32 5.03 -7.09
C ASN A 159 20.13 4.28 -5.76
N PRO A 160 20.54 3.00 -5.67
CA PRO A 160 20.46 2.22 -4.44
C PRO A 160 21.15 2.85 -3.22
N ALA A 161 22.18 3.71 -3.41
CA ALA A 161 22.84 4.41 -2.31
C ALA A 161 21.89 5.37 -1.56
N HIS A 162 20.76 5.76 -2.19
CA HIS A 162 19.70 6.54 -1.55
C HIS A 162 19.05 5.81 -0.37
N LEU A 163 19.28 4.50 -0.21
CA LEU A 163 18.83 3.71 0.93
C LEU A 163 19.31 4.29 2.27
N GLU A 164 20.52 4.85 2.33
CA GLU A 164 21.04 5.44 3.56
C GLU A 164 20.23 6.68 3.99
N LEU A 165 19.65 7.43 3.05
CA LEU A 165 18.73 8.54 3.38
C LEU A 165 17.37 8.05 3.89
N ILE A 166 16.96 6.83 3.51
CA ILE A 166 15.73 6.20 3.98
C ILE A 166 15.90 5.70 5.41
N PHE A 167 17.02 5.05 5.71
CA PHE A 167 17.36 4.64 7.08
C PHE A 167 17.73 5.85 7.95
N GLY A 168 18.24 6.92 7.34
CA GLY A 168 18.59 8.16 8.02
C GLY A 168 19.62 7.91 9.12
N GLU A 169 19.37 8.47 10.30
CA GLU A 169 20.27 8.35 11.46
C GLU A 169 20.10 7.01 12.20
N CYS A 170 19.25 6.10 11.71
CA CYS A 170 19.00 4.81 12.35
C CYS A 170 20.16 3.83 12.10
N THR A 171 21.01 3.66 13.11
CA THR A 171 22.18 2.78 13.05
C THR A 171 21.92 1.34 13.52
N ILE A 172 20.71 1.06 14.03
CA ILE A 172 20.35 -0.26 14.60
C ILE A 172 20.22 -1.37 13.54
N PHE A 173 20.11 -1.01 12.27
CA PHE A 173 19.95 -1.98 11.18
C PHE A 173 21.19 -2.87 11.03
N PRO A 174 21.05 -4.21 11.00
CA PRO A 174 22.17 -5.12 10.79
C PRO A 174 22.91 -4.85 9.49
N VAL A 175 24.24 -4.93 9.51
CA VAL A 175 25.08 -4.74 8.31
C VAL A 175 24.71 -5.71 7.20
N LYS A 176 24.42 -6.99 7.55
CA LYS A 176 23.97 -8.01 6.60
C LYS A 176 22.65 -7.62 5.92
N PHE A 177 21.68 -7.14 6.68
CA PHE A 177 20.42 -6.64 6.14
C PHE A 177 20.64 -5.51 5.13
N LYS A 178 21.47 -4.51 5.48
CA LYS A 178 21.80 -3.41 4.56
C LYS A 178 22.42 -3.92 3.27
N ALA A 179 23.37 -4.86 3.35
CA ALA A 179 24.01 -5.45 2.18
C ALA A 179 23.01 -6.18 1.27
N VAL A 180 22.14 -7.02 1.85
CA VAL A 180 21.09 -7.74 1.11
C VAL A 180 20.10 -6.76 0.45
N MET A 181 19.71 -5.69 1.14
CA MET A 181 18.87 -4.65 0.56
C MET A 181 19.55 -3.94 -0.62
N HIS A 182 20.84 -3.61 -0.51
CA HIS A 182 21.60 -3.01 -1.62
C HIS A 182 21.70 -3.93 -2.83
N GLU A 183 21.87 -5.24 -2.62
CA GLU A 183 21.85 -6.23 -3.69
C GLU A 183 20.46 -6.33 -4.34
N TYR A 184 19.42 -6.45 -3.52
CA TYR A 184 18.04 -6.50 -3.97
C TYR A 184 17.65 -5.28 -4.82
N LEU A 185 18.02 -4.07 -4.39
CA LEU A 185 17.72 -2.83 -5.12
C LEU A 185 18.42 -2.72 -6.49
N ARG A 186 19.51 -3.45 -6.70
CA ARG A 186 20.19 -3.52 -8.01
C ARG A 186 19.58 -4.54 -8.95
N ASN A 187 18.75 -5.45 -8.44
CA ASN A 187 18.10 -6.48 -9.25
C ASN A 187 16.89 -5.90 -10.00
N ASP A 188 16.74 -6.19 -11.29
CA ASP A 188 15.60 -5.72 -12.09
C ASP A 188 14.24 -6.28 -11.63
N ASN A 189 14.25 -7.38 -10.87
CA ASN A 189 13.05 -7.99 -10.31
C ASN A 189 12.67 -7.43 -8.93
N ASN A 190 13.28 -6.32 -8.50
CA ASN A 190 12.88 -5.67 -7.26
C ASN A 190 11.49 -5.00 -7.38
N ILE A 191 10.79 -4.93 -6.26
CA ILE A 191 9.42 -4.40 -6.18
C ILE A 191 9.26 -2.99 -6.75
N PHE A 192 10.25 -2.11 -6.55
CA PHE A 192 10.18 -0.75 -7.06
C PHE A 192 10.25 -0.72 -8.59
N LYS A 193 11.09 -1.57 -9.18
CA LYS A 193 11.20 -1.69 -10.63
C LYS A 193 9.92 -2.28 -11.26
N ILE A 194 9.38 -3.35 -10.66
CA ILE A 194 8.11 -3.96 -11.08
C ILE A 194 6.97 -2.94 -11.04
N LEU A 195 6.78 -2.25 -9.90
CA LEU A 195 5.73 -1.25 -9.77
C LEU A 195 5.96 -0.05 -10.70
N TYR A 196 7.19 0.39 -10.92
CA TYR A 196 7.52 1.45 -11.87
C TYR A 196 7.09 1.08 -13.30
N ASP A 197 7.45 -0.12 -13.77
CA ASP A 197 7.17 -0.56 -15.14
C ASP A 197 5.66 -0.76 -15.35
N LEU A 198 4.94 -1.29 -14.36
CA LEU A 198 3.48 -1.37 -14.38
C LEU A 198 2.82 0.02 -14.40
N GLN A 199 3.25 0.94 -13.53
CA GLN A 199 2.73 2.31 -13.51
C GLN A 199 3.00 3.02 -14.84
N LYS A 200 4.18 2.83 -15.43
CA LYS A 200 4.56 3.40 -16.73
C LYS A 200 3.72 2.83 -17.87
N LYS A 201 3.51 1.51 -17.90
CA LYS A 201 2.66 0.85 -18.91
C LYS A 201 1.23 1.38 -18.84
N LEU A 202 0.63 1.39 -17.65
CA LEU A 202 -0.74 1.85 -17.47
C LEU A 202 -0.89 3.34 -17.80
N THR A 203 0.10 4.17 -17.46
CA THR A 203 0.05 5.62 -17.77
C THR A 203 -0.09 5.86 -19.29
N LYS A 204 0.50 5.00 -20.14
CA LYS A 204 0.37 5.12 -21.60
C LYS A 204 -1.05 4.86 -22.13
N ASN A 205 -1.87 4.12 -21.39
CA ASN A 205 -3.21 3.73 -21.80
C ASN A 205 -4.31 4.55 -21.08
N THR A 206 -3.92 5.47 -20.19
CA THR A 206 -4.82 6.32 -19.44
C THR A 206 -4.75 7.76 -19.91
N THR A 207 -5.89 8.44 -19.97
CA THR A 207 -5.97 9.89 -20.11
C THR A 207 -5.11 10.59 -19.04
N PRO A 208 -4.27 11.58 -19.40
CA PRO A 208 -3.54 12.36 -18.42
C PRO A 208 -4.48 12.98 -17.38
N ILE A 209 -4.07 13.04 -16.12
CA ILE A 209 -4.92 13.59 -15.05
C ILE A 209 -5.30 15.05 -15.28
N SER A 210 -4.47 15.81 -15.99
CA SER A 210 -4.78 17.18 -16.43
C SER A 210 -6.01 17.27 -17.33
N ASP A 211 -6.33 16.18 -18.03
CA ASP A 211 -7.29 16.17 -19.13
C ASP A 211 -8.59 15.45 -18.77
N ILE A 212 -8.67 14.86 -17.56
CA ILE A 212 -9.89 14.26 -17.02
C ILE A 212 -10.89 15.37 -16.69
N LYS A 213 -12.03 15.38 -17.39
CA LYS A 213 -13.10 16.38 -17.24
C LYS A 213 -14.35 15.81 -16.59
N SER A 214 -14.52 14.50 -16.65
CA SER A 214 -15.70 13.80 -16.15
C SER A 214 -15.39 12.38 -15.66
N ILE A 215 -16.36 11.76 -15.01
CA ILE A 215 -16.27 10.35 -14.59
C ILE A 215 -16.10 9.37 -15.76
N ASN A 216 -16.56 9.75 -16.96
CA ASN A 216 -16.48 8.92 -18.16
C ASN A 216 -15.06 8.82 -18.72
N ASP A 217 -14.20 9.78 -18.38
CA ASP A 217 -12.78 9.75 -18.77
C ASP A 217 -11.97 8.75 -17.91
N VAL A 218 -12.58 8.21 -16.83
CA VAL A 218 -11.94 7.27 -15.91
C VAL A 218 -12.32 5.83 -16.28
N ASN A 219 -11.40 5.21 -17.02
CA ASN A 219 -11.45 3.79 -17.35
C ASN A 219 -10.87 2.92 -16.22
N ASP A 220 -10.96 1.60 -16.36
CA ASP A 220 -10.50 0.66 -15.33
C ASP A 220 -8.98 0.65 -15.17
N GLU A 221 -8.22 0.94 -16.23
CA GLU A 221 -6.77 1.11 -16.15
C GLU A 221 -6.38 2.34 -15.31
N HIS A 222 -7.17 3.42 -15.29
CA HIS A 222 -6.96 4.53 -14.35
C HIS A 222 -7.14 4.07 -12.91
N LEU A 223 -8.18 3.28 -12.62
CA LEU A 223 -8.44 2.78 -11.28
C LEU A 223 -7.32 1.86 -10.81
N LEU A 224 -6.84 1.00 -11.70
CA LEU A 224 -5.72 0.12 -11.44
C LEU A 224 -4.41 0.92 -11.25
N LEU A 225 -4.12 1.90 -12.09
CA LEU A 225 -2.96 2.78 -11.94
C LEU A 225 -2.97 3.50 -10.59
N MET A 226 -4.14 4.04 -10.19
CA MET A 226 -4.31 4.71 -8.91
C MET A 226 -4.29 3.74 -7.72
N THR A 227 -4.63 2.47 -7.94
CA THR A 227 -4.42 1.39 -6.96
C THR A 227 -2.92 1.15 -6.75
N LEU A 228 -2.16 0.91 -7.83
CA LEU A 228 -0.71 0.64 -7.77
C LEU A 228 0.12 1.83 -7.26
N ARG A 229 -0.38 3.05 -7.36
CA ARG A 229 0.22 4.26 -6.77
C ARG A 229 -0.06 4.44 -5.28
N ASP A 230 -0.87 3.59 -4.68
CA ASP A 230 -1.29 3.72 -3.28
C ASP A 230 -1.14 2.42 -2.46
N VAL A 231 -0.47 1.42 -3.02
CA VAL A 231 -0.14 0.17 -2.33
C VAL A 231 0.80 0.40 -1.15
N THR A 232 0.81 -0.56 -0.24
CA THR A 232 1.81 -0.71 0.81
C THR A 232 2.62 -1.97 0.54
N CYS A 233 3.94 -1.87 0.56
CA CYS A 233 4.86 -3.00 0.39
C CYS A 233 5.49 -3.35 1.73
N PHE A 234 5.59 -4.64 2.00
CA PHE A 234 6.34 -5.22 3.10
C PHE A 234 7.59 -5.87 2.52
N ILE A 235 8.75 -5.53 3.07
CA ILE A 235 10.01 -6.21 2.80
C ILE A 235 10.52 -6.76 4.13
N GLU A 236 10.45 -8.06 4.30
CA GLU A 236 10.93 -8.78 5.46
C GLU A 236 12.30 -9.40 5.15
N TRP A 237 13.25 -9.20 6.04
CA TRP A 237 14.53 -9.91 6.04
C TRP A 237 14.61 -10.84 7.23
N ASN A 238 15.05 -12.07 7.01
CA ASN A 238 15.36 -13.03 8.05
C ASN A 238 16.85 -13.40 8.00
N SER A 239 17.53 -13.27 9.14
CA SER A 239 18.98 -13.53 9.27
C SER A 239 19.39 -14.98 9.06
N ALA A 240 18.51 -15.95 9.35
CA ALA A 240 18.80 -17.39 9.22
C ALA A 240 18.87 -17.80 7.74
N GLU A 241 17.95 -17.29 6.93
CA GLU A 241 17.90 -17.52 5.47
C GLU A 241 18.78 -16.52 4.71
N ASN A 242 19.06 -15.36 5.33
CA ASN A 242 19.68 -14.21 4.70
C ASN A 242 18.97 -13.77 3.40
N ALA A 243 17.65 -13.92 3.36
CA ALA A 243 16.79 -13.67 2.20
C ALA A 243 15.76 -12.58 2.51
N LEU A 244 15.22 -11.97 1.44
CA LEU A 244 14.10 -11.03 1.52
C LEU A 244 12.80 -11.69 1.07
N HIS A 245 11.75 -11.47 1.85
CA HIS A 245 10.38 -11.84 1.52
C HIS A 245 9.56 -10.57 1.31
N VAL A 246 8.90 -10.47 0.16
CA VAL A 246 8.22 -9.25 -0.27
C VAL A 246 6.74 -9.51 -0.45
N ASN A 247 5.91 -8.67 0.17
CA ASN A 247 4.46 -8.76 0.09
C ASN A 247 3.85 -7.38 -0.21
N ILE A 248 2.79 -7.34 -1.01
CA ILE A 248 2.04 -6.12 -1.32
C ILE A 248 0.63 -6.23 -0.74
N ILE A 249 0.16 -5.16 -0.12
CA ILE A 249 -1.21 -4.98 0.37
C ILE A 249 -1.81 -3.65 -0.11
N ASP A 250 -3.01 -3.32 0.35
CA ASP A 250 -3.76 -2.09 0.00
C ASP A 250 -4.10 -1.98 -1.49
N VAL A 251 -4.38 -3.12 -2.13
CA VAL A 251 -4.70 -3.25 -3.57
C VAL A 251 -6.20 -3.16 -3.88
N ASP A 252 -6.97 -2.49 -3.02
CA ASP A 252 -8.43 -2.41 -3.16
C ASP A 252 -8.86 -1.56 -4.37
N LEU A 253 -9.96 -1.99 -5.02
CA LEU A 253 -10.59 -1.27 -6.11
C LEU A 253 -10.93 0.15 -5.70
N LYS A 254 -10.34 1.12 -6.42
CA LYS A 254 -10.64 2.54 -6.22
C LYS A 254 -12.02 2.89 -6.81
N PRO A 255 -12.86 3.63 -6.09
CA PRO A 255 -14.12 4.13 -6.63
C PRO A 255 -13.86 5.22 -7.69
N LYS A 256 -14.62 5.20 -8.80
CA LYS A 256 -14.43 6.15 -9.91
C LYS A 256 -14.56 7.60 -9.45
N GLU A 257 -15.45 7.87 -8.49
CA GLU A 257 -15.74 9.19 -7.92
C GLU A 257 -14.50 9.88 -7.33
N LYS A 258 -13.44 9.12 -7.01
CA LYS A 258 -12.15 9.67 -6.55
C LYS A 258 -11.43 10.49 -7.62
N TRP A 259 -11.86 10.46 -8.88
CA TRP A 259 -11.29 11.27 -9.96
C TRP A 259 -11.27 12.76 -9.62
N THR A 260 -12.33 13.26 -9.00
CA THR A 260 -12.45 14.66 -8.55
C THR A 260 -11.35 15.03 -7.56
N HIS A 261 -10.98 14.11 -6.67
CA HIS A 261 -9.89 14.31 -5.72
C HIS A 261 -8.53 14.30 -6.43
N TRP A 262 -8.34 13.42 -7.42
CA TRP A 262 -7.09 13.32 -8.18
C TRP A 262 -6.83 14.58 -9.02
N THR A 263 -7.83 15.06 -9.76
CA THR A 263 -7.73 16.28 -10.58
C THR A 263 -7.54 17.52 -9.71
N LYS A 264 -8.30 17.65 -8.61
CA LYS A 264 -8.10 18.73 -7.63
C LYS A 264 -6.69 18.72 -7.05
N THR A 265 -6.19 17.56 -6.64
CA THR A 265 -4.83 17.43 -6.10
C THR A 265 -3.80 17.80 -7.16
N TYR A 266 -3.98 17.32 -8.40
CA TYR A 266 -3.08 17.67 -9.51
C TYR A 266 -3.02 19.18 -9.73
N SER A 267 -4.17 19.85 -9.83
CA SER A 267 -4.24 21.32 -9.97
C SER A 267 -3.52 22.05 -8.83
N GLN A 268 -3.72 21.65 -7.57
CA GLN A 268 -3.04 22.24 -6.42
C GLN A 268 -1.52 22.07 -6.49
N LEU A 269 -1.05 20.88 -6.88
CA LEU A 269 0.38 20.65 -7.07
C LEU A 269 0.92 21.43 -8.25
N THR A 270 0.14 21.60 -9.32
CA THR A 270 0.50 22.39 -10.50
C THR A 270 0.87 23.83 -10.12
N SER A 271 0.12 24.41 -9.19
CA SER A 271 0.34 25.78 -8.69
C SER A 271 1.31 25.89 -7.50
N SER A 272 1.80 24.79 -6.95
CA SER A 272 2.72 24.81 -5.80
C SER A 272 4.19 24.90 -6.21
N GLN A 273 5.07 25.19 -5.24
CA GLN A 273 6.51 25.07 -5.43
C GLN A 273 6.88 23.64 -5.83
N LYS A 274 7.65 23.50 -6.90
CA LYS A 274 8.04 22.21 -7.49
C LYS A 274 9.35 21.72 -6.90
N ILE A 275 9.45 20.40 -6.71
CA ILE A 275 10.70 19.73 -6.36
C ILE A 275 11.18 18.91 -7.55
N TYR A 276 12.41 19.18 -7.96
CA TYR A 276 13.09 18.51 -9.06
C TYR A 276 14.15 17.54 -8.55
N HIS A 277 14.40 16.48 -9.30
CA HIS A 277 15.53 15.59 -9.09
C HIS A 277 16.43 15.60 -10.32
N THR A 278 17.74 15.52 -10.11
CA THR A 278 18.74 15.56 -11.18
C THR A 278 18.75 14.31 -12.05
N SER A 279 18.25 13.18 -11.55
CA SER A 279 18.31 11.86 -12.20
C SER A 279 17.15 11.55 -13.16
N ASN A 280 16.25 12.51 -13.41
CA ASN A 280 15.07 12.33 -14.27
C ASN A 280 15.20 12.95 -15.67
N LYS A 281 16.44 13.27 -16.09
CA LYS A 281 16.75 13.70 -17.46
C LYS A 281 17.45 12.58 -18.22
#